data_AF-A0A1W2BPL6-F1
#
_entry.id   AF-A0A1W2BPL6-F1
#
_cell.length_a   1.000
_cell.length_b   1.000
_cell.length_c   1.000
_cell.angle_alpha   90.00
_cell.angle_beta   90.00
_cell.angle_gamma   90.00
#
_symmetry.space_group_name_H-M   'P 1'
#
loop_
_entity.id
_entity.type
_entity.pdbx_description
1 polymer ?
#
loop_
_entity_poly.entity_id
_entity_poly.type
_entity_poly.pdbx_seq_one_letter_code
_entity_poly.pdbx_strand_id
1 'polypeptide(L)'
;MGIEGRDSFVRREECKAAWESEVEFAEMARVLKALAVELGQDTDAALGELAAHGLGAALGVLAGQGEVSGVEADYLRRRAMSRVDASRLQ
;
A
#
# COMPACT_ATOMS: atom_id res chain seq x y z
N MET A 1 44.25 -6.05 6.03
CA MET A 1 43.19 -5.48 6.90
C MET A 1 42.57 -4.32 6.14
N GLY A 2 41.32 -4.28 5.71
CA GLY A 2 40.14 -5.11 5.92
C GLY A 2 38.96 -4.20 5.59
N ILE A 3 38.51 -4.19 4.32
CA ILE A 3 37.37 -3.38 3.84
C ILE A 3 36.28 -4.32 3.31
N GLU A 4 35.93 -5.35 4.07
CA GLU A 4 34.87 -6.31 3.72
C GLU A 4 33.59 -6.11 4.56
N GLY A 5 33.57 -5.10 5.45
CA GLY A 5 32.47 -4.88 6.40
C GLY A 5 31.44 -3.81 6.02
N ARG A 6 31.67 -2.98 5.00
CA ARG A 6 30.74 -1.89 4.62
C ARG A 6 29.70 -2.30 3.58
N ASP A 7 30.08 -3.13 2.62
CA ASP A 7 29.17 -3.60 1.55
C ASP A 7 28.02 -4.47 2.12
N SER A 8 28.31 -5.30 3.12
CA SER A 8 27.33 -6.19 3.73
C SER A 8 26.30 -5.46 4.61
N PHE A 9 26.65 -4.32 5.20
CA PHE A 9 25.72 -3.49 5.97
C PHE A 9 24.79 -2.70 5.05
N VAL A 10 25.33 -2.03 4.02
CA VAL A 10 24.55 -1.30 3.02
C VAL A 10 23.55 -2.22 2.34
N ARG A 11 24.00 -3.40 1.89
CA ARG A 11 23.13 -4.38 1.24
C ARG A 11 22.04 -4.93 2.17
N ARG A 12 22.29 -5.00 3.49
CA ARG A 12 21.29 -5.41 4.49
C ARG A 12 20.27 -4.31 4.76
N GLU A 13 20.69 -3.05 4.79
CA GLU A 13 19.79 -1.90 4.90
C GLU A 13 18.94 -1.70 3.65
N GLU A 14 19.49 -1.87 2.45
CA GLU A 14 18.73 -1.83 1.20
C GLU A 14 17.74 -2.98 1.09
N CYS A 15 18.13 -4.19 1.53
CA CYS A 15 17.22 -5.34 1.56
C CYS A 15 16.08 -5.14 2.58
N LYS A 16 16.39 -4.51 3.73
CA LYS A 16 15.38 -4.12 4.72
C LYS A 16 14.45 -3.03 4.17
N ALA A 17 14.98 -2.00 3.53
CA ALA A 17 14.20 -0.92 2.93
C ALA A 17 13.31 -1.42 1.78
N ALA A 18 13.82 -2.34 0.95
CA ALA A 18 13.04 -3.01 -0.10
C ALA A 18 11.92 -3.87 0.50
N TRP A 19 12.19 -4.61 1.58
CA TRP A 19 11.17 -5.37 2.31
C TRP A 19 10.14 -4.46 2.99
N GLU A 20 10.54 -3.37 3.60
CA GLU A 20 9.62 -2.38 4.18
C GLU A 20 8.75 -1.78 3.07
N SER A 21 9.30 -1.51 1.88
CA SER A 21 8.53 -1.06 0.71
C SER A 21 7.57 -2.13 0.20
N GLU A 22 7.94 -3.41 0.20
CA GLU A 22 7.09 -4.51 -0.24
C GLU A 22 5.93 -4.77 0.74
N VAL A 23 6.21 -4.73 2.05
CA VAL A 23 5.18 -4.87 3.09
C VAL A 23 4.21 -3.70 3.04
N GLU A 24 4.71 -2.47 2.90
CA GLU A 24 3.88 -1.27 2.75
C GLU A 24 3.06 -1.35 1.45
N PHE A 25 3.62 -1.83 0.33
CA PHE A 25 2.87 -2.05 -0.90
C PHE A 25 1.77 -3.11 -0.72
N ALA A 26 2.08 -4.24 -0.08
CA ALA A 26 1.11 -5.30 0.18
C ALA A 26 -0.02 -4.83 1.11
N GLU A 27 0.30 -4.03 2.12
CA GLU A 27 -0.71 -3.39 2.98
C GLU A 27 -1.60 -2.45 2.16
N MET A 28 -0.99 -1.54 1.39
CA MET A 28 -1.73 -0.59 0.55
C MET A 28 -2.64 -1.31 -0.44
N ALA A 29 -2.15 -2.35 -1.12
CA ALA A 29 -2.91 -3.15 -2.06
C ALA A 29 -4.09 -3.88 -1.40
N ARG A 30 -3.92 -4.44 -0.19
CA ARG A 30 -5.01 -5.10 0.55
C ARG A 30 -6.10 -4.11 0.95
N VAL A 31 -5.72 -2.95 1.50
CA VAL A 31 -6.67 -1.91 1.91
C VAL A 31 -7.42 -1.36 0.70
N LEU A 32 -6.69 -1.09 -0.38
CA LEU A 32 -7.25 -0.59 -1.64
C LEU A 32 -8.23 -1.60 -2.26
N LYS A 33 -7.86 -2.88 -2.31
CA LYS A 33 -8.72 -3.95 -2.79
C LYS A 33 -10.01 -4.04 -1.99
N ALA A 34 -9.90 -4.03 -0.67
CA ALA A 34 -11.07 -4.08 0.18
C ALA A 34 -11.98 -2.86 -0.07
N LEU A 35 -11.41 -1.69 -0.40
CA LEU A 35 -12.17 -0.45 -0.60
C LEU A 35 -12.91 -0.49 -1.93
N ALA A 36 -12.22 -0.90 -2.99
CA ALA A 36 -12.83 -1.12 -4.30
C ALA A 36 -14.02 -2.08 -4.21
N VAL A 37 -13.87 -3.19 -3.47
CA VAL A 37 -14.96 -4.17 -3.25
C VAL A 37 -16.16 -3.55 -2.52
N GLU A 38 -15.94 -2.75 -1.47
CA GLU A 38 -17.04 -2.07 -0.75
C GLU A 38 -17.79 -1.07 -1.61
N LEU A 39 -17.06 -0.38 -2.50
CA LEU A 39 -17.63 0.61 -3.42
C LEU A 39 -18.25 -0.04 -4.66
N GLY A 40 -18.13 -1.37 -4.83
CA GLY A 40 -18.58 -2.07 -6.04
C GLY A 40 -17.78 -1.68 -7.29
N GLN A 41 -16.53 -1.25 -7.10
CA GLN A 41 -15.65 -0.70 -8.12
C GLN A 41 -14.63 -1.72 -8.63
N ASP A 42 -14.02 -1.41 -9.78
CA ASP A 42 -13.06 -2.30 -10.42
C ASP A 42 -11.75 -2.32 -9.63
N THR A 43 -11.49 -3.47 -9.03
CA THR A 43 -10.31 -3.71 -8.20
C THR A 43 -9.05 -3.84 -9.04
N ASP A 44 -9.12 -4.46 -10.22
CA ASP A 44 -7.96 -4.71 -11.07
C ASP A 44 -7.43 -3.39 -11.66
N ALA A 45 -8.32 -2.49 -12.06
CA ALA A 45 -7.95 -1.15 -12.50
C ALA A 45 -7.21 -0.36 -11.40
N ALA A 46 -7.74 -0.38 -10.17
CA ALA A 46 -7.12 0.33 -9.04
C ALA A 46 -5.76 -0.27 -8.64
N LEU A 47 -5.62 -1.60 -8.66
CA LEU A 47 -4.35 -2.26 -8.37
C LEU A 47 -3.30 -2.04 -9.46
N GLY A 48 -3.71 -1.98 -10.73
CA GLY A 48 -2.84 -1.63 -11.85
C GLY A 48 -2.23 -0.23 -11.67
N GLU A 49 -3.06 0.75 -11.33
CA GLU A 49 -2.61 2.12 -11.05
C GLU A 49 -1.73 2.20 -9.80
N LEU A 50 -2.02 1.41 -8.76
CA LEU A 50 -1.17 1.36 -7.56
C LEU A 50 0.24 0.89 -7.90
N ALA A 51 0.37 -0.11 -8.78
CA ALA A 51 1.66 -0.64 -9.22
C ALA A 51 2.40 0.30 -10.18
N ALA A 52 1.68 1.00 -11.05
CA ALA A 52 2.27 1.85 -12.10
C ALA A 52 2.58 3.28 -11.64
N HIS A 53 1.71 3.86 -10.82
CA HIS A 53 1.69 5.29 -10.52
C HIS A 53 1.54 5.60 -9.02
N GLY A 54 1.33 4.57 -8.18
CA GLY A 54 1.22 4.70 -6.74
C GLY A 54 -0.19 5.03 -6.26
N LEU A 55 -0.31 5.23 -4.94
CA LEU A 55 -1.60 5.29 -4.25
C LEU A 55 -2.52 6.43 -4.74
N GLY A 56 -1.97 7.61 -5.03
CA GLY A 56 -2.78 8.76 -5.47
C GLY A 56 -3.52 8.49 -6.79
N ALA A 57 -2.84 7.85 -7.76
CA ALA A 57 -3.44 7.50 -9.04
C ALA A 57 -4.52 6.41 -8.87
N ALA A 58 -4.23 5.40 -8.04
CA ALA A 58 -5.17 4.34 -7.73
C ALA A 58 -6.47 4.87 -7.07
N LEU A 59 -6.35 5.79 -6.13
CA LEU A 59 -7.51 6.45 -5.51
C LEU A 59 -8.26 7.35 -6.49
N GLY A 60 -7.55 7.99 -7.42
CA GLY A 60 -8.15 8.77 -8.51
C GLY A 60 -9.01 7.92 -9.44
N VAL A 61 -8.58 6.71 -9.79
CA VAL A 61 -9.38 5.78 -10.58
C VAL A 61 -10.63 5.33 -9.81
N LEU A 62 -10.51 4.99 -8.52
CA LEU A 62 -11.68 4.67 -7.71
C LEU A 62 -12.62 5.87 -7.60
N ALA A 63 -12.14 7.09 -7.36
CA ALA A 63 -12.97 8.28 -7.33
C ALA A 63 -13.66 8.58 -8.68
N GLY A 64 -13.02 8.24 -9.81
CA GLY A 64 -13.58 8.43 -11.15
C GLY A 64 -14.61 7.38 -11.57
N GLN A 65 -14.66 6.22 -10.90
CA GLN A 65 -15.55 5.10 -11.24
C GLN A 65 -16.94 5.21 -10.62
N GLY A 66 -17.17 6.15 -9.69
CA GLY A 66 -18.48 6.35 -9.07
C GLY A 66 -18.69 7.79 -8.60
N GLU A 67 -19.91 8.12 -8.17
CA GLU A 67 -20.24 9.44 -7.58
C GLU A 67 -19.82 9.53 -6.09
N VAL A 68 -18.86 8.71 -5.67
CA VAL A 68 -18.46 8.61 -4.26
C VAL A 68 -17.40 9.68 -3.98
N SER A 69 -17.79 10.71 -3.26
CA SER A 69 -16.88 11.71 -2.73
C SER A 69 -16.20 11.19 -1.46
N GLY A 70 -14.91 11.48 -1.29
CA GLY A 70 -14.18 11.14 -0.06
C GLY A 70 -13.46 9.78 -0.05
N VAL A 71 -13.25 9.15 -1.21
CA VAL A 71 -12.53 7.87 -1.36
C VAL A 71 -11.17 7.86 -0.64
N GLU A 72 -10.44 8.97 -0.66
CA GLU A 72 -9.17 9.12 0.06
C GLU A 72 -9.35 9.07 1.58
N ALA A 73 -10.38 9.73 2.12
CA ALA A 73 -10.67 9.70 3.55
C ALA A 73 -11.11 8.30 4.01
N ASP A 74 -11.91 7.61 3.20
CA ASP A 74 -12.33 6.23 3.49
C ASP A 74 -11.17 5.24 3.40
N TYR A 75 -10.25 5.43 2.44
CA TYR A 75 -8.99 4.70 2.38
C TYR A 75 -8.16 4.88 3.65
N LEU A 76 -7.93 6.12 4.07
CA LEU A 76 -7.13 6.42 5.28
C LEU A 76 -7.78 5.83 6.53
N ARG A 77 -9.11 5.91 6.65
CA ARG A 77 -9.85 5.30 7.76
C ARG A 77 -9.65 3.79 7.79
N ARG A 78 -9.77 3.10 6.65
CA ARG A 78 -9.61 1.64 6.58
C ARG A 78 -8.17 1.20 6.80
N ARG A 79 -7.19 1.96 6.31
CA ARG A 79 -5.77 1.72 6.62
C ARG A 79 -5.50 1.82 8.13
N ALA A 80 -6.04 2.85 8.78
CA ALA A 80 -5.92 3.01 10.23
C ALA A 80 -6.57 1.84 11.00
N MET A 81 -7.77 1.41 10.60
CA MET A 81 -8.44 0.25 11.20
C MET A 81 -7.64 -1.05 11.01
N SER A 82 -7.14 -1.29 9.79
CA SER A 82 -6.33 -2.48 9.48
C SER A 82 -5.05 -2.57 10.32
N ARG A 83 -4.42 -1.43 10.64
CA ARG A 83 -3.24 -1.38 11.52
C ARG A 83 -3.59 -1.64 12.98
N VAL A 84 -4.74 -1.17 13.44
CA VAL A 84 -5.25 -1.45 14.79
C VAL A 84 -5.59 -2.94 14.95
N ASP A 85 -6.25 -3.54 13.97
CA ASP A 85 -6.58 -4.98 14.01
C ASP A 85 -5.32 -5.85 13.94
N ALA A 86 -4.33 -5.48 13.11
CA ALA A 86 -3.03 -6.17 13.08
C ALA A 86 -2.29 -6.08 14.43
N SER A 87 -2.40 -4.96 15.13
CA SER A 87 -1.77 -4.75 16.44
C SER A 87 -2.47 -5.51 17.58
N ARG A 88 -3.74 -5.91 17.40
CA ARG A 88 -4.51 -6.69 18.38
C ARG A 88 -4.29 -8.20 18.27
N LEU A 89 -3.66 -8.66 17.19
CA LEU A 89 -3.36 -10.07 16.93
C LEU A 89 -1.92 -10.46 17.35
N GLN A 90 -1.16 -9.53 17.93
CA GLN A 90 0.18 -9.74 18.52
C GLN A 90 0.08 -9.93 20.03
#